data_AF-H6Q7Z6-F1
#
_entry.id   AF-H6Q7Z6-F1
#
_cell.length_a   1.000
_cell.length_b   1.000
_cell.length_c   1.000
_cell.angle_alpha   90.00
_cell.angle_beta   90.00
_cell.angle_gamma   90.00
#
_symmetry.space_group_name_H-M   'P 1'
#
loop_
_entity.id
_entity.type
_entity.pdbx_description
1 polymer ?
#
loop_
_entity_poly.entity_id
_entity_poly.type
_entity_poly.pdbx_seq_one_letter_code
_entity_poly.pdbx_strand_id
1 'polypeptide(L)' 'MELYVVFPNDPPEEWLSLQGVKVVSAKELGSIEGKFVVVVGDCQLAERLKVACLTEEEAEELLKELKVYPPTAQ' A
#
# COMPACT_ATOMS: atom_id res chain seq x y z
N MET A 1 -3.72 12.82 -5.08
CA MET A 1 -2.61 12.15 -4.35
C MET A 1 -2.92 10.66 -4.37
N GLU A 2 -2.02 9.82 -4.90
CA GLU A 2 -2.23 8.36 -4.97
C GLU A 2 -1.48 7.66 -3.83
N LEU A 3 -2.17 6.79 -3.09
CA LEU A 3 -1.59 5.94 -2.06
C LEU A 3 -1.00 4.69 -2.73
N TYR A 4 0.27 4.39 -2.47
CA TYR A 4 0.95 3.19 -2.92
C TYR A 4 1.05 2.20 -1.76
N VAL A 5 0.51 1.00 -1.97
CA VAL A 5 0.58 -0.09 -0.99
C VAL A 5 1.50 -1.15 -1.55
N VAL A 6 2.55 -1.47 -0.79
CA VAL A 6 3.59 -2.38 -1.20
C VAL A 6 3.50 -3.65 -0.38
N PHE A 7 3.37 -4.77 -1.08
CA PHE A 7 3.44 -6.09 -0.45
C PHE A 7 4.82 -6.70 -0.68
N PRO A 8 5.39 -7.39 0.32
CA PRO A 8 6.67 -8.10 0.15
C PRO A 8 6.60 -9.16 -0.96
N ASN A 9 5.41 -9.76 -1.13
CA ASN A 9 5.09 -10.74 -2.16
C ASN A 9 3.95 -10.23 -3.06
N ASP A 10 3.31 -11.13 -3.80
CA ASP A 10 2.13 -10.82 -4.60
C ASP A 10 1.01 -10.24 -3.72
N PRO A 11 0.46 -9.09 -4.10
CA PRO A 11 -0.60 -8.44 -3.35
C PRO A 11 -1.92 -9.25 -3.41
N PRO A 12 -2.76 -9.18 -2.37
CA PRO A 12 -4.07 -9.84 -2.40
C PRO A 12 -5.00 -9.19 -3.42
N GLU A 13 -5.86 -9.98 -4.07
CA GLU A 13 -6.79 -9.51 -5.12
C GLU A 13 -7.74 -8.41 -4.65
N GLU A 14 -8.12 -8.43 -3.37
CA GLU A 14 -8.99 -7.42 -2.76
C GLU A 14 -8.40 -6.01 -2.82
N TRP A 15 -7.07 -5.91 -2.74
CA TRP A 15 -6.36 -4.64 -2.83
C TRP A 15 -6.26 -4.15 -4.27
N LEU A 16 -6.08 -5.07 -5.23
CA LEU A 16 -5.99 -4.75 -6.66
C LEU A 16 -7.28 -4.13 -7.21
N SER A 17 -8.42 -4.38 -6.57
CA SER A 17 -9.72 -3.86 -6.99
C SER A 17 -10.03 -2.44 -6.45
N LEU A 18 -9.13 -1.85 -5.66
CA LEU A 18 -9.34 -0.53 -5.06
C LEU A 18 -9.06 0.60 -6.07
N GLN A 19 -9.95 1.57 -6.13
CA GLN A 19 -9.74 2.80 -6.90
C GLN A 19 -8.99 3.85 -6.06
N GLY A 20 -8.04 4.56 -6.68
CA GLY A 20 -7.23 5.60 -6.02
C GLY A 20 -6.09 5.05 -5.15
N VAL A 21 -5.89 3.73 -5.13
CA VAL A 21 -4.82 3.05 -4.42
C VAL A 21 -4.04 2.20 -5.42
N LYS A 22 -2.72 2.36 -5.44
CA LYS A 22 -1.83 1.63 -6.33
C LYS A 22 -1.12 0.55 -5.56
N VAL A 23 -1.48 -0.68 -5.85
CA VAL A 23 -0.98 -1.83 -5.12
C VAL A 23 0.07 -2.52 -5.97
N VAL A 24 1.28 -2.68 -5.42
CA VAL A 24 2.42 -3.25 -6.13
C VAL A 24 3.20 -4.20 -5.23
N SER A 25 3.89 -5.15 -5.84
CA SER A 25 4.85 -5.97 -5.12
C SER A 25 6.16 -5.20 -4.90
N ALA A 26 6.93 -5.58 -3.88
CA ALA A 26 8.25 -5.01 -3.60
C ALA A 26 9.22 -5.14 -4.78
N LYS A 27 9.03 -6.14 -5.64
CA LYS A 27 9.84 -6.39 -6.85
C LYS A 27 9.53 -5.41 -7.97
N GLU A 28 8.28 -4.94 -8.05
CA GLU A 28 7.82 -3.98 -9.05
C GLU A 28 7.91 -2.53 -8.57
N LEU A 29 8.31 -2.34 -7.30
CA LEU A 29 8.56 -1.04 -6.72
C LEU A 29 9.78 -0.39 -7.37
N GLY A 30 9.53 0.41 -8.39
CA GLY A 30 10.57 1.23 -9.05
C GLY A 30 10.95 2.44 -8.18
N SER A 31 10.40 3.61 -8.52
CA SER A 31 10.69 4.85 -7.80
C SER A 31 9.53 5.29 -6.90
N ILE A 32 9.87 5.59 -5.64
CA ILE A 32 8.97 6.03 -4.57
C ILE A 32 9.05 7.54 -4.27
N GLU A 33 9.90 8.28 -4.99
CA GLU A 33 10.02 9.72 -4.81
C GLU A 33 8.70 10.45 -5.09
N GLY A 34 8.27 11.28 -4.14
CA GLY A 34 7.04 12.07 -4.23
C GLY A 34 5.74 11.26 -4.12
N LYS A 35 5.80 9.98 -3.74
CA LYS A 35 4.63 9.12 -3.57
C LYS A 35 4.37 8.81 -2.10
N PHE A 36 3.11 8.63 -1.74
CA PHE A 36 2.72 8.18 -0.41
C PHE A 36 2.77 6.65 -0.40
N VAL A 37 3.81 6.07 0.18
CA VAL A 37 4.06 4.62 0.14
C VAL A 37 3.92 4.02 1.53
N VAL A 38 3.23 2.88 1.62
CA VAL A 38 3.11 2.06 2.83
C VAL A 38 3.45 0.62 2.50
N VAL A 39 4.15 -0.08 3.39
CA VAL A 39 4.49 -1.51 3.23
C VAL A 39 3.67 -2.33 4.21
N VAL A 40 3.04 -3.40 3.74
CA VAL A 40 2.20 -4.29 4.57
C VAL A 40 2.95 -5.57 4.92
N GLY A 41 3.02 -5.90 6.21
CA GLY A 41 3.55 -7.18 6.71
C GLY A 41 5.09 -7.31 6.71
N ASP A 42 5.82 -6.33 6.18
CA ASP A 42 7.29 -6.34 6.15
C ASP A 42 7.89 -5.00 6.59
N CYS A 43 8.07 -4.84 7.90
CA CYS A 43 8.65 -3.61 8.45
C CYS A 43 10.14 -3.46 8.16
N GLN A 44 10.86 -4.55 7.86
CA GLN A 44 12.26 -4.44 7.46
C GLN A 44 12.38 -3.82 6.06
N LEU A 45 11.49 -4.20 5.15
CA LEU A 45 11.37 -3.58 3.84
C LEU A 45 10.95 -2.11 3.97
N ALA A 46 9.97 -1.82 4.84
CA ALA A 46 9.54 -0.45 5.12
C ALA A 46 10.71 0.44 5.60
N GLU A 47 11.50 -0.05 6.54
CA GLU A 47 12.66 0.67 7.08
C GLU A 47 13.73 0.93 6.02
N ARG A 48 14.02 -0.07 5.17
CA ARG A 48 14.95 0.08 4.04
C ARG A 48 14.51 1.15 3.05
N LEU A 49 13.20 1.23 2.81
CA LEU A 49 12.59 2.21 1.90
C LEU A 49 12.34 3.56 2.59
N LYS A 50 12.50 3.65 3.92
CA LYS A 50 12.14 4.81 4.77
C LYS A 50 10.67 5.22 4.63
N VAL A 51 9.80 4.24 4.57
CA VAL A 51 8.35 4.40 4.45
C VAL A 51 7.63 3.81 5.66
N ALA A 52 6.34 4.07 5.79
CA ALA A 52 5.55 3.51 6.89
C ALA A 52 5.35 2.00 6.71
N CYS A 53 5.43 1.26 7.82
CA CYS A 53 5.03 -0.14 7.90
C CYS A 53 3.61 -0.23 8.47
N LEU A 54 2.80 -1.11 7.89
CA LEU A 54 1.52 -1.55 8.44
C LEU A 54 1.62 -3.05 8.73
N THR A 55 1.11 -3.46 9.88
CA THR A 55 0.84 -4.87 10.16
C THR A 55 -0.33 -5.38 9.32
N GLU A 56 -0.53 -6.70 9.27
CA GLU A 56 -1.67 -7.30 8.55
C GLU A 56 -3.01 -6.79 9.09
N GLU A 57 -3.18 -6.72 10.42
CA GLU A 57 -4.38 -6.18 11.05
C GLU A 57 -4.63 -4.71 10.68
N GLU A 58 -3.60 -3.85 10.75
CA GLU A 58 -3.72 -2.44 10.37
C GLU A 58 -4.03 -2.27 8.87
N ALA A 59 -3.48 -3.13 8.03
CA ALA A 59 -3.76 -3.14 6.61
C ALA A 59 -5.22 -3.54 6.33
N GLU A 60 -5.76 -4.53 7.05
CA GLU A 60 -7.18 -4.90 6.94
C GLU A 60 -8.11 -3.75 7.35
N GLU A 61 -7.80 -3.04 8.43
CA GLU A 61 -8.57 -1.86 8.85
C GLU A 61 -8.48 -0.74 7.80
N LEU A 62 -7.28 -0.49 7.27
CA LEU A 62 -7.10 0.48 6.18
C LEU A 62 -7.89 0.07 4.92
N LEU A 63 -7.89 -1.21 4.56
CA LEU A 63 -8.66 -1.74 3.43
C LEU A 63 -10.15 -1.50 3.61
N LYS A 64 -10.68 -1.72 4.83
CA LYS A 64 -12.09 -1.42 5.14
C LYS A 64 -12.39 0.06 4.96
N GLU A 65 -11.55 0.93 5.50
CA GLU A 65 -11.72 2.38 5.36
C GLU A 65 -11.65 2.82 3.89
N LEU A 66 -10.72 2.28 3.10
CA LEU A 66 -10.59 2.58 1.67
C LEU A 66 -11.78 2.08 0.84
N LYS A 67 -12.41 0.97 1.24
CA LYS A 67 -13.65 0.47 0.62
C LYS A 67 -14.85 1.36 0.94
N VAL A 68 -14.89 1.96 2.14
CA VAL A 68 -15.98 2.86 2.57
C VAL A 68 -15.78 4.28 2.03
N TYR A 69 -14.55 4.78 2.08
CA TYR A 69 -14.12 6.10 1.66
C TYR A 69 -12.99 5.97 0.63
N PRO A 70 -13.32 5.62 -0.63
CA PRO A 70 -12.31 5.58 -1.68
C PRO A 70 -11.68 6.97 -1.80
N PRO A 71 -10.33 7.07 -1.82
CA PRO A 71 -9.67 8.36 -2.02
C PRO A 71 -10.08 8.88 -3.39
N THR A 72 -11.00 9.86 -3.40
CA THR A 72 -11.54 10.45 -4.62
C THR A 72 -10.38 10.95 -5.48
N ALA A 73 -10.32 10.50 -6.73
CA ALA A 73 -9.55 11.14 -7.77
C ALA A 73 -10.16 12.53 -8.01
N GLN A 74 -9.67 13.54 -7.27
CA GLN A 74 -9.83 14.95 -7.64
C GLN A 74 -8.71 15.34 -8.59
#